data_AF-A0A800KBW5-F1
#
_entry.id   AF-A0A800KBW5-F1
#
_cell.length_a   1.000
_cell.length_b   1.000
_cell.length_c   1.000
_cell.angle_alpha   90.00
_cell.angle_beta   90.00
_cell.angle_gamma   90.00
#
_symmetry.space_group_name_H-M   'P 1'
#
loop_
_entity.id
_entity.type
_entity.pdbx_description
1 polymer ?
#
loop_
_entity_poly.entity_id
_entity_poly.type
_entity_poly.pdbx_seq_one_letter_code
_entity_poly.pdbx_strand_id
1 'polypeptide(L)'
;MRKAIAFLTVLVMSISLFAQTDVAKYGDKGAPEVRIPQTWHSNNGRTEDFLLVLTDSYNDGWDGAYMDVSVNGTLVYDDITVASGGSPAEFTLAVDDGDIVQTAYTSGSWESEH
;
A
#
# COMPACT_ATOMS: atom_id res chain seq x y z
N MET A 1 -37.33 34.03 -62.86
CA MET A 1 -36.13 34.19 -62.01
C MET A 1 -36.27 33.63 -60.59
N ARG A 2 -37.43 33.71 -59.93
CA ARG A 2 -37.63 33.21 -58.55
C ARG A 2 -37.39 31.70 -58.35
N LYS A 3 -37.73 30.86 -59.34
CA LYS A 3 -37.51 29.40 -59.27
C LYS A 3 -36.03 29.00 -59.33
N ALA A 4 -35.18 29.77 -60.03
CA ALA A 4 -33.76 29.47 -60.16
C ALA A 4 -32.98 29.73 -58.85
N ILE A 5 -33.38 30.78 -58.11
CA ILE A 5 -32.78 31.13 -56.81
C ILE A 5 -33.09 30.06 -55.75
N ALA A 6 -34.31 29.52 -55.74
CA ALA A 6 -34.69 28.43 -54.84
C ALA A 6 -33.92 27.14 -55.12
N PHE A 7 -33.68 26.80 -56.40
CA PHE A 7 -32.87 25.63 -56.76
C PHE A 7 -31.39 25.80 -56.36
N LEU A 8 -30.82 26.99 -56.55
CA LEU A 8 -29.43 27.27 -56.20
C LEU A 8 -29.19 27.23 -54.68
N THR A 9 -30.14 27.72 -53.88
CA THR A 9 -30.05 27.71 -52.42
C THR A 9 -30.15 26.32 -51.83
N VAL A 10 -31.04 25.46 -52.36
CA VAL A 10 -31.12 24.05 -51.96
C VAL A 10 -29.84 23.30 -52.33
N LEU A 11 -29.31 23.53 -53.54
CA LEU A 11 -28.08 22.91 -54.01
C LEU A 11 -26.89 23.25 -53.08
N VAL A 12 -26.74 24.51 -52.69
CA VAL A 12 -25.64 24.97 -51.82
C VAL A 12 -25.75 24.39 -50.40
N MET A 13 -26.95 24.27 -49.83
CA MET A 13 -27.12 23.66 -48.50
C MET A 13 -26.86 22.15 -48.49
N SER A 14 -27.17 21.44 -49.58
CA SER A 14 -26.93 19.99 -49.66
C SER A 14 -25.43 19.61 -49.70
N ILE A 15 -24.55 20.50 -50.16
CA ILE A 15 -23.10 20.22 -50.20
C ILE A 15 -22.47 20.34 -48.79
N SER A 16 -23.07 21.15 -47.91
CA SER A 16 -22.57 21.36 -46.55
C SER A 16 -22.88 20.22 -45.58
N LEU A 17 -23.81 19.32 -45.91
CA LEU A 17 -24.23 18.23 -45.02
C LEU A 17 -23.27 17.02 -45.02
N PHE A 18 -22.32 16.96 -45.95
CA PHE A 18 -21.38 15.83 -46.10
C PHE A 18 -19.98 16.10 -45.52
N ALA A 19 -19.82 17.13 -44.68
CA ALA A 19 -18.61 17.26 -43.88
C ALA A 19 -18.65 16.26 -42.70
N GLN A 20 -18.49 14.97 -43.01
CA GLN A 20 -18.20 13.95 -42.01
C GLN A 20 -16.76 14.15 -41.56
N THR A 21 -16.59 14.64 -40.33
CA THR A 21 -15.28 14.70 -39.69
C THR A 21 -14.94 13.30 -39.19
N ASP A 22 -14.15 12.56 -39.97
CA ASP A 22 -13.53 11.29 -39.55
C ASP A 22 -12.43 11.53 -38.49
N VAL A 23 -12.68 12.36 -37.49
CA VAL A 23 -11.77 12.57 -36.36
C VAL A 23 -11.96 11.41 -35.40
N ALA A 24 -10.93 10.58 -35.28
CA ALA A 24 -10.94 9.48 -34.34
C ALA A 24 -10.99 10.01 -32.91
N LYS A 25 -12.02 9.60 -32.15
CA LYS A 25 -12.22 9.96 -30.73
C LYS A 25 -11.02 9.59 -29.83
N TYR A 26 -10.13 8.72 -30.31
CA TYR A 26 -9.04 8.10 -29.54
C TYR A 26 -7.66 8.23 -30.22
N GLY A 27 -7.46 9.24 -31.08
CA GLY A 27 -6.20 9.44 -31.79
C GLY A 27 -6.13 8.69 -33.13
N ASP A 28 -5.15 9.04 -33.96
CA ASP A 28 -5.02 8.57 -35.33
C ASP A 28 -5.05 7.04 -35.43
N LYS A 29 -5.67 6.52 -36.50
CA LYS A 29 -5.69 5.09 -36.80
C LYS A 29 -4.24 4.60 -36.96
N GLY A 30 -3.74 3.84 -35.98
CA GLY A 30 -2.35 3.37 -35.93
C GLY A 30 -1.50 3.99 -34.82
N ALA A 31 -2.07 4.88 -33.99
CA ALA A 31 -1.42 5.29 -32.75
C ALA A 31 -1.21 4.05 -31.85
N PRO A 32 -0.02 3.90 -31.24
CA PRO A 32 0.24 2.80 -30.32
C PRO A 32 -0.71 2.90 -29.12
N GLU A 33 -1.21 1.75 -28.67
CA GLU A 33 -2.01 1.66 -27.46
C GLU A 33 -1.23 2.24 -26.26
N VAL A 34 -1.81 3.24 -25.59
CA VAL A 34 -1.29 3.71 -24.30
C VAL A 34 -1.60 2.64 -23.26
N ARG A 35 -0.69 1.69 -23.10
CA ARG A 35 -0.75 0.74 -21.99
C ARG A 35 -0.27 1.45 -20.73
N ILE A 36 -1.20 1.81 -19.86
CA ILE A 36 -0.86 2.11 -18.47
C ILE A 36 -0.23 0.82 -17.91
N PRO A 37 0.97 0.87 -17.31
CA PRO A 37 1.58 -0.31 -16.71
C PRO A 37 0.59 -0.96 -15.73
N GLN A 38 0.15 -2.19 -16.02
CA GLN A 38 -0.74 -2.95 -15.13
C GLN A 38 -0.01 -3.54 -13.92
N THR A 39 1.31 -3.39 -13.83
CA THR A 39 2.07 -3.84 -12.67
C THR A 39 2.01 -2.77 -11.59
N TRP A 40 0.83 -2.63 -10.98
CA TRP A 40 0.83 -2.30 -9.55
C TRP A 40 1.58 -3.44 -8.87
N HIS A 41 2.85 -3.21 -8.54
CA HIS A 41 3.53 -4.03 -7.55
C HIS A 41 2.85 -3.74 -6.21
N SER A 42 1.71 -4.40 -5.93
CA SER A 42 1.30 -4.51 -4.54
C SER A 42 2.23 -5.55 -3.94
N ASN A 43 3.16 -5.07 -3.13
CA ASN A 43 4.08 -5.95 -2.43
C ASN A 43 3.26 -6.64 -1.33
N ASN A 44 2.55 -7.72 -1.71
CA ASN A 44 1.73 -8.52 -0.80
C ASN A 44 2.56 -9.63 -0.12
N GLY A 45 3.87 -9.65 -0.36
CA GLY A 45 4.81 -10.48 0.39
C GLY A 45 5.47 -9.60 1.43
N ARG A 46 5.42 -10.03 2.69
CA ARG A 46 6.17 -9.39 3.77
C ARG A 46 7.62 -9.31 3.36
N THR A 47 8.15 -8.09 3.23
CA THR A 47 9.44 -7.86 2.58
C THR A 47 10.58 -7.80 3.58
N GLU A 48 10.29 -7.50 4.86
CA GLU A 48 11.32 -7.30 5.88
C GLU A 48 11.02 -8.05 7.19
N ASP A 49 12.05 -8.67 7.74
CA ASP A 49 12.05 -9.28 9.07
C ASP A 49 12.89 -8.41 10.01
N PHE A 50 12.28 -7.93 11.09
CA PHE A 50 12.95 -7.21 12.16
C PHE A 50 13.21 -8.13 13.34
N LEU A 51 14.24 -7.82 14.12
CA LEU A 51 14.57 -8.54 15.34
C LEU A 51 14.17 -7.69 16.55
N LEU A 52 13.22 -8.20 17.33
CA LEU A 52 12.90 -7.67 18.65
C LEU A 52 13.80 -8.37 19.67
N VAL A 53 14.56 -7.58 20.43
CA VAL A 53 15.53 -8.07 21.42
C VAL A 53 15.12 -7.57 22.79
N LEU A 54 14.88 -8.51 23.71
CA LEU A 54 14.60 -8.25 25.12
C LEU A 54 15.86 -8.55 25.92
N THR A 55 16.28 -7.62 26.77
CA THR A 55 17.50 -7.72 27.55
C THR A 55 17.21 -7.71 29.04
N ASP A 56 18.03 -8.43 29.79
CA ASP A 56 18.10 -8.38 31.23
C ASP A 56 19.58 -8.35 31.63
N SER A 57 19.95 -7.37 32.45
CA SER A 57 21.31 -7.06 32.86
C SER A 57 21.91 -8.09 33.82
N TYR A 58 21.09 -8.73 34.67
CA TYR A 58 21.54 -9.74 35.62
C TYR A 58 21.29 -11.17 35.14
N ASN A 59 20.51 -11.31 34.06
CA ASN A 59 20.23 -12.58 33.41
C ASN A 59 19.55 -13.59 34.34
N ASP A 60 18.76 -13.10 35.30
CA ASP A 60 17.94 -13.88 36.22
C ASP A 60 16.45 -13.83 35.87
N GLY A 61 16.05 -12.99 34.91
CA GLY A 61 14.74 -12.95 34.30
C GLY A 61 14.13 -11.55 34.36
N TRP A 62 12.90 -11.43 33.90
CA TRP A 62 12.15 -10.17 33.93
C TRP A 62 11.22 -10.01 35.12
N ASP A 63 11.35 -10.85 36.16
CA ASP A 63 10.66 -10.67 37.44
C ASP A 63 9.15 -10.35 37.38
N GLY A 64 8.47 -11.05 36.48
CA GLY A 64 7.04 -10.92 36.24
C GLY A 64 6.66 -9.81 35.26
N ALA A 65 7.63 -9.07 34.72
CA ALA A 65 7.45 -8.14 33.62
C ALA A 65 7.32 -8.88 32.29
N TYR A 66 6.58 -8.28 31.37
CA TYR A 66 6.34 -8.82 30.05
C TYR A 66 5.93 -7.73 29.07
N MET A 67 5.97 -8.06 27.79
CA MET A 67 5.59 -7.17 26.70
C MET A 67 4.59 -7.84 25.77
N ASP A 68 3.58 -7.09 25.38
CA ASP A 68 2.70 -7.40 24.26
C ASP A 68 3.16 -6.63 23.03
N VAL A 69 3.11 -7.27 21.87
CA VAL A 69 3.47 -6.66 20.58
C VAL A 69 2.32 -6.86 19.61
N SER A 70 1.86 -5.77 19.01
CA SER A 70 0.83 -5.78 17.99
C SER A 70 1.29 -5.11 16.72
N VAL A 71 0.84 -5.66 15.58
CA VAL A 71 1.07 -5.11 14.24
C VAL A 71 -0.29 -4.84 13.62
N ASN A 72 -0.54 -3.59 13.21
CA ASN A 72 -1.83 -3.13 12.69
C ASN A 72 -3.01 -3.48 13.60
N GLY A 73 -2.81 -3.36 14.92
CA GLY A 73 -3.82 -3.67 15.93
C GLY A 73 -4.07 -5.17 16.17
N THR A 74 -3.36 -6.08 15.50
CA THR A 74 -3.41 -7.52 15.78
C THR A 74 -2.27 -7.91 16.70
N LEU A 75 -2.57 -8.56 17.82
CA LEU A 75 -1.57 -9.09 18.74
C LEU A 75 -0.77 -10.21 18.08
N VAL A 76 0.54 -10.04 17.96
CA VAL A 76 1.47 -11.02 17.36
C VAL A 76 2.32 -11.73 18.41
N TYR A 77 2.64 -11.04 19.50
CA TYR A 77 3.28 -11.60 20.68
C TYR A 77 2.50 -11.18 21.92
N ASP A 78 2.18 -12.16 22.76
CA ASP A 78 1.36 -12.06 23.97
C ASP A 78 2.23 -12.48 25.15
N ASP A 79 2.37 -11.60 26.14
CA ASP A 79 3.16 -11.83 27.36
C ASP A 79 4.62 -12.31 27.14
N ILE A 80 5.33 -11.80 26.12
CA ILE A 80 6.74 -12.17 25.93
C ILE A 80 7.61 -11.60 27.05
N THR A 81 8.58 -12.40 27.51
CA THR A 81 9.40 -12.10 28.68
C THR A 81 10.81 -12.71 28.53
N VAL A 82 11.73 -12.35 29.42
CA VAL A 82 13.06 -12.96 29.52
C VAL A 82 13.05 -14.00 30.64
N ALA A 83 13.40 -15.24 30.29
CA ALA A 83 13.61 -16.30 31.27
C ALA A 83 15.00 -16.16 31.93
N SER A 84 15.13 -16.64 33.16
CA SER A 84 16.43 -16.75 33.84
C SER A 84 17.46 -17.48 32.99
N GLY A 85 18.63 -16.87 32.80
CA GLY A 85 19.70 -17.37 31.92
C GLY A 85 19.44 -17.17 30.43
N GLY A 86 18.32 -16.55 30.04
CA GLY A 86 17.82 -16.42 28.67
C GLY A 86 18.03 -15.06 28.02
N SER A 87 18.75 -14.13 28.67
CA SER A 87 19.09 -12.82 28.11
C SER A 87 20.27 -12.92 27.13
N PRO A 88 20.19 -12.31 25.92
CA PRO A 88 19.00 -11.68 25.34
C PRO A 88 18.00 -12.70 24.79
N ALA A 89 16.71 -12.39 24.92
CA ALA A 89 15.64 -13.12 24.26
C ALA A 89 15.28 -12.43 22.93
N GLU A 90 15.29 -13.19 21.84
CA GLU A 90 15.13 -12.66 20.49
C GLU A 90 13.86 -13.19 19.80
N PHE A 91 13.10 -12.29 19.19
CA PHE A 91 11.85 -12.59 18.50
C PHE A 91 11.85 -11.98 17.10
N THR A 92 11.53 -12.78 16.08
CA THR A 92 11.44 -12.29 14.69
C THR A 92 10.08 -11.64 14.44
N LEU A 93 10.11 -10.33 14.24
CA LEU A 93 8.94 -9.53 13.91
C LEU A 93 8.95 -9.24 12.40
N ALA A 94 8.21 -10.03 11.64
CA ALA A 94 7.95 -9.68 10.24
C ALA A 94 7.10 -8.40 10.19
N VAL A 95 7.44 -7.38 9.42
CA VAL A 95 6.60 -6.18 9.20
C VAL A 95 6.90 -5.56 7.85
N ASP A 96 5.94 -4.88 7.26
CA ASP A 96 6.10 -4.15 6.01
C ASP A 96 6.17 -2.63 6.19
N ASP A 97 6.64 -1.93 5.15
CA ASP A 97 6.56 -0.48 5.12
C ASP A 97 5.09 -0.01 5.23
N GLY A 98 4.83 0.89 6.16
CA GLY A 98 3.49 1.36 6.50
C GLY A 98 2.75 0.55 7.57
N ASP A 99 3.28 -0.59 8.02
CA ASP A 99 2.72 -1.29 9.19
C ASP A 99 2.90 -0.47 10.46
N ILE A 100 1.88 -0.46 11.31
CA ILE A 100 1.93 0.18 12.62
C ILE A 100 2.29 -0.88 13.66
N VAL A 101 3.50 -0.77 14.22
CA VAL A 101 3.95 -1.59 15.35
C VAL A 101 3.66 -0.87 16.66
N GLN A 102 3.01 -1.54 17.59
CA GLN A 102 2.75 -1.03 18.92
C GLN A 102 3.18 -2.06 19.96
N THR A 103 3.91 -1.60 20.98
CA THR A 103 4.28 -2.40 22.13
C THR A 103 3.54 -1.90 23.37
N ALA A 104 3.14 -2.82 24.24
CA ALA A 104 2.64 -2.52 25.56
C ALA A 104 3.48 -3.29 26.57
N TYR A 105 4.18 -2.58 27.43
CA TYR A 105 5.02 -3.17 28.47
C TYR A 105 4.30 -3.14 29.81
N THR A 106 4.26 -4.28 30.48
CA THR A 106 3.75 -4.40 31.84
C THR A 106 4.94 -4.62 32.77
N SER A 107 5.16 -3.68 33.68
CA SER A 107 6.24 -3.75 34.67
C SER A 107 6.01 -4.86 35.69
N GLY A 108 7.07 -5.59 36.00
CA GLY A 108 7.21 -6.48 37.13
C GLY A 108 7.95 -5.84 38.29
N SER A 109 8.81 -6.61 38.94
CA SER A 109 9.74 -6.12 39.97
C SER A 109 11.10 -5.80 39.35
N TRP A 110 11.95 -5.06 40.08
CA TRP A 110 13.35 -4.83 39.68
C TRP A 110 13.60 -4.19 38.30
N GLU A 111 12.67 -3.39 37.78
CA GLU A 111 12.75 -2.66 36.48
C GLU A 111 14.06 -1.90 36.14
N SER A 112 14.99 -1.71 37.07
CA SER A 112 16.30 -1.14 36.78
C SER A 112 17.22 -2.04 35.94
N GLU A 113 16.90 -3.32 35.77
CA GLU A 113 17.71 -4.31 35.04
C GLU A 113 17.12 -4.76 33.70
N HIS A 114 15.83 -4.52 33.48
CA HIS A 114 15.08 -4.87 32.26
C HIS A 114 15.31 -3.85 31.13
#